data_AF-A0A3B9X2W9-F1
#
_entry.id   AF-A0A3B9X2W9-F1
#
_cell.length_a   1.000
_cell.length_b   1.000
_cell.length_c   1.000
_cell.angle_alpha   90.00
_cell.angle_beta   90.00
_cell.angle_gamma   90.00
#
_symmetry.space_group_name_H-M   'P 1'
#
loop_
_entity.id
_entity.type
_entity.pdbx_description
1 polymer ?
#
loop_
_entity_poly.entity_id
_entity_poly.type
_entity_poly.pdbx_seq_one_letter_code
_entity_poly.pdbx_strand_id
1 'polypeptide(L)'
;DFIPFPFGGDANARLRITLDPALTQMSEGSLNRGSLQQNTKVVVNLFDGGARDSVWASIDGNERTAMTYTVRTDPFIENLSKYKDTENAYSGVSRSSHIWEINLPENLNPGLHSIKVDTLDEFGQRRNAAMTFEIVTN
;
A
#
# COMPACT_ATOMS: atom_id res chain seq x y z
N ASP A 1 -14.46 2.81 -13.87
CA ASP A 1 -13.34 2.49 -12.95
C ASP A 1 -13.78 1.53 -11.87
N PHE A 2 -12.90 0.60 -11.51
CA PHE A 2 -13.20 -0.48 -10.56
C PHE A 2 -12.56 -0.17 -9.21
N ILE A 3 -13.41 0.08 -8.20
CA ILE A 3 -13.02 0.11 -6.79
C ILE A 3 -13.25 -1.32 -6.27
N PRO A 4 -12.20 -2.04 -5.85
CA PRO A 4 -12.31 -3.46 -5.53
C PRO A 4 -13.25 -3.78 -4.36
N PHE A 5 -13.56 -2.80 -3.51
CA PHE A 5 -14.53 -2.94 -2.41
C PHE A 5 -15.36 -1.66 -2.25
N PRO A 6 -16.53 -1.53 -2.91
CA PRO A 6 -17.44 -0.40 -2.70
C PRO A 6 -18.24 -0.50 -1.38
N PHE A 7 -17.94 -1.48 -0.52
CA PHE A 7 -18.60 -1.74 0.75
C PHE A 7 -17.55 -2.07 1.84
N GLY A 8 -17.85 -1.75 3.11
CA GLY A 8 -16.91 -1.93 4.25
C GLY A 8 -16.21 -0.63 4.67
N GLY A 9 -15.32 -0.71 5.67
CA GLY A 9 -14.59 0.46 6.20
C GLY A 9 -13.78 1.24 5.15
N ASP A 10 -13.38 0.55 4.07
CA ASP A 10 -12.63 1.10 2.94
C ASP A 10 -13.50 1.43 1.72
N ALA A 11 -14.84 1.35 1.82
CA ALA A 11 -15.77 1.60 0.71
C ALA A 11 -15.60 2.96 0.02
N ASN A 12 -15.16 3.95 0.80
CA ASN A 12 -14.90 5.31 0.34
C ASN A 12 -13.40 5.60 0.19
N ALA A 13 -12.54 4.60 0.44
CA ALA A 13 -11.11 4.77 0.29
C ALA A 13 -10.80 4.98 -1.19
N ARG A 14 -10.09 6.07 -1.48
CA ARG A 14 -9.70 6.47 -2.84
C ARG A 14 -8.25 6.12 -3.14
N LEU A 15 -7.55 5.62 -2.14
CA LEU A 15 -6.23 5.06 -2.26
C LEU A 15 -6.04 3.99 -1.18
N ARG A 16 -5.14 3.06 -1.44
CA ARG A 16 -4.78 1.97 -0.53
C ARG A 16 -3.27 1.96 -0.36
N ILE A 17 -2.82 1.85 0.88
CA ILE A 17 -1.41 1.76 1.25
C ILE A 17 -1.14 0.31 1.68
N THR A 18 -0.10 -0.30 1.14
CA THR A 18 0.37 -1.64 1.53
C THR A 18 1.90 -1.62 1.70
N LEU A 19 2.40 -2.61 2.45
CA LEU A 19 3.83 -2.93 2.47
C LEU A 19 4.08 -4.11 1.55
N ASP A 20 5.13 -4.02 0.72
CA ASP A 20 5.51 -5.09 -0.20
C ASP A 20 7.04 -5.27 -0.29
N PRO A 21 7.58 -6.44 0.07
CA PRO A 21 6.88 -7.53 0.76
C PRO A 21 6.29 -7.09 2.09
N ALA A 22 5.14 -7.68 2.46
CA ALA A 22 4.48 -7.45 3.74
C ALA A 22 5.39 -7.85 4.91
N LEU A 23 5.14 -7.33 6.11
CA LEU A 23 5.87 -7.78 7.30
C LEU A 23 5.69 -9.29 7.50
N THR A 24 6.76 -9.97 7.92
CA THR A 24 6.66 -11.38 8.30
C THR A 24 5.89 -11.47 9.62
N GLN A 25 4.64 -11.96 9.57
CA GLN A 25 3.78 -12.07 10.74
C GLN A 25 4.36 -13.04 11.77
N MET A 26 4.41 -12.61 13.03
CA MET A 26 4.84 -13.47 14.14
C MET A 26 3.68 -14.24 14.80
N SER A 27 2.44 -13.79 14.62
CA SER A 27 1.24 -14.47 15.13
C SER A 27 0.04 -14.29 14.19
N GLU A 28 -0.75 -15.36 14.03
CA GLU A 28 -2.01 -15.30 13.26
C GLU A 28 -2.93 -14.20 13.80
N GLY A 29 -3.49 -13.39 12.89
CA GLY A 29 -4.44 -12.33 13.22
C GLY A 29 -3.83 -10.95 13.53
N SER A 30 -2.50 -10.79 13.56
CA SER A 30 -1.89 -9.46 13.69
C SER A 30 -1.80 -8.76 12.33
N LEU A 31 -2.72 -7.81 12.09
CA LEU A 31 -2.68 -6.96 10.90
C LEU A 31 -1.56 -5.94 11.04
N ASN A 32 -0.69 -5.83 10.03
CA ASN A 32 0.40 -4.85 9.94
C ASN A 32 1.42 -4.89 11.10
N ARG A 33 1.69 -6.07 11.66
CA ARG A 33 2.71 -6.28 12.70
C ARG A 33 3.61 -7.44 12.34
N GLY A 34 4.93 -7.27 12.49
CA GLY A 34 5.89 -8.33 12.20
C GLY A 34 7.30 -7.83 11.99
N SER A 35 8.14 -8.70 11.46
CA SER A 35 9.53 -8.38 11.14
C SER A 35 9.64 -7.76 9.75
N LEU A 36 10.42 -6.68 9.65
CA LEU A 36 10.67 -6.00 8.39
C LEU A 36 11.51 -6.90 7.46
N GLN A 37 11.12 -6.97 6.19
CA GLN A 37 11.85 -7.72 5.17
C GLN A 37 12.76 -6.79 4.38
N GLN A 38 13.83 -7.36 3.80
CA GLN A 38 14.75 -6.60 2.95
C GLN A 38 14.01 -6.06 1.72
N ASN A 39 14.31 -4.83 1.31
CA ASN A 39 13.68 -4.13 0.19
C ASN A 39 12.16 -3.96 0.32
N THR A 40 11.58 -4.03 1.54
CA THR A 40 10.17 -3.66 1.74
C THR A 40 9.93 -2.23 1.26
N LYS A 41 8.89 -2.09 0.44
CA LYS A 41 8.42 -0.82 -0.11
C LYS A 41 7.08 -0.45 0.50
N VAL A 42 6.83 0.85 0.59
CA VAL A 42 5.47 1.36 0.66
C VAL A 42 4.92 1.38 -0.75
N VAL A 43 3.81 0.68 -0.96
CA VAL A 43 3.10 0.63 -2.24
C VAL A 43 1.74 1.29 -2.07
N VAL A 44 1.43 2.22 -2.97
CA VAL A 44 0.16 2.95 -3.00
C VAL A 44 -0.56 2.59 -4.28
N ASN A 45 -1.79 2.10 -4.15
CA ASN A 45 -2.74 2.06 -5.26
C ASN A 45 -3.66 3.29 -5.14
N LEU A 46 -3.56 4.22 -6.08
CA LEU A 46 -4.44 5.38 -6.19
C LEU A 46 -5.56 5.05 -7.19
N PHE A 47 -6.78 4.81 -6.68
CA PHE A 47 -7.88 4.41 -7.55
C PHE A 47 -8.25 5.52 -8.52
N ASP A 48 -8.41 5.15 -9.80
CA ASP A 48 -8.64 6.08 -10.91
C ASP A 48 -7.47 7.07 -11.13
N GLY A 49 -6.28 6.72 -10.63
CA GLY A 49 -5.07 7.52 -10.81
C GLY A 49 -4.36 7.26 -12.14
N GLY A 50 -3.64 8.24 -12.65
CA GLY A 50 -2.89 8.16 -13.90
C GLY A 50 -1.44 8.63 -13.79
N ALA A 51 -0.65 8.42 -14.84
CA ALA A 51 0.78 8.78 -14.88
C ALA A 51 1.05 10.30 -14.74
N ARG A 52 0.01 11.14 -14.79
CA ARG A 52 0.09 12.60 -14.60
C ARG A 52 -0.15 13.00 -13.15
N ASP A 53 -0.52 12.06 -12.29
CA ASP A 53 -0.72 12.30 -10.87
C ASP A 53 0.60 12.25 -10.12
N SER A 54 0.64 12.95 -9.01
CA SER A 54 1.78 12.97 -8.10
C SER A 54 1.39 12.40 -6.75
N VAL A 55 2.26 11.55 -6.21
CA VAL A 55 2.07 10.90 -4.91
C VAL A 55 3.32 11.13 -4.07
N TRP A 56 3.13 11.52 -2.81
CA TRP A 56 4.20 11.69 -1.83
C TRP A 56 3.91 10.86 -0.58
N ALA A 57 4.96 10.39 0.07
CA ALA A 57 4.86 9.69 1.36
C ALA A 57 5.74 10.37 2.42
N SER A 58 5.22 10.47 3.64
CA SER A 58 5.95 10.85 4.85
C SER A 58 5.94 9.65 5.80
N ILE A 59 7.12 9.24 6.26
CA ILE A 59 7.32 8.11 7.17
C ILE A 59 7.72 8.69 8.52
N ASP A 60 6.98 8.36 9.58
CA ASP A 60 7.18 8.84 10.95
C ASP A 60 7.25 10.37 11.10
N GLY A 61 6.49 11.07 10.25
CA GLY A 61 6.44 12.53 10.26
C GLY A 61 7.66 13.22 9.64
N ASN A 62 8.57 12.46 9.03
CA ASN A 62 9.67 13.03 8.24
C ASN A 62 9.17 13.80 7.02
N GLU A 63 10.07 14.52 6.36
CA GLU A 63 9.73 15.26 5.13
C GLU A 63 9.10 14.34 4.08
N ARG A 64 8.05 14.84 3.43
CA ARG A 64 7.37 14.08 2.39
C ARG A 64 8.32 13.87 1.20
N THR A 65 8.44 12.63 0.75
CA THR A 65 9.27 12.25 -0.39
C THR A 65 8.37 11.82 -1.55
N ALA A 66 8.72 12.21 -2.78
CA ALA A 66 7.98 11.81 -3.97
C ALA A 66 8.10 10.29 -4.19
N MET A 67 6.97 9.64 -4.46
CA MET A 67 6.93 8.22 -4.81
C MET A 67 7.12 8.04 -6.31
N THR A 68 7.63 6.88 -6.72
CA THR A 68 7.86 6.54 -8.13
C THR A 68 6.62 5.88 -8.71
N TYR A 69 6.11 6.41 -9.83
CA TYR A 69 5.06 5.76 -10.61
C TYR A 69 5.57 4.46 -11.24
N THR A 70 4.89 3.34 -11.01
CA THR A 70 5.34 2.02 -11.43
C THR A 70 4.18 1.19 -11.96
N VAL A 71 4.27 0.71 -13.21
CA VAL A 71 3.29 -0.25 -13.73
C VAL A 71 3.63 -1.66 -13.25
N ARG A 72 2.93 -2.16 -12.24
CA ARG A 72 3.14 -3.51 -11.67
C ARG A 72 1.83 -4.12 -11.19
N THR A 73 1.87 -5.40 -10.86
CA THR A 73 0.79 -6.09 -10.16
C THR A 73 0.58 -5.48 -8.78
N ASP A 74 -0.68 -5.43 -8.33
CA ASP A 74 -1.04 -4.89 -7.02
C ASP A 74 -0.80 -5.96 -5.94
N PRO A 75 0.05 -5.72 -4.92
CA PRO A 75 0.36 -6.69 -3.87
C PRO A 75 -0.89 -7.21 -3.14
N PHE A 76 -1.94 -6.40 -3.04
CA PHE A 76 -3.20 -6.84 -2.45
C PHE A 76 -3.88 -7.92 -3.31
N ILE A 77 -3.93 -7.72 -4.64
CA ILE A 77 -4.52 -8.67 -5.58
C ILE A 77 -3.68 -9.94 -5.65
N GLU A 78 -2.36 -9.81 -5.60
CA GLU A 78 -1.45 -10.95 -5.50
C GLU A 78 -1.73 -11.79 -4.25
N ASN A 79 -1.92 -11.16 -3.08
CA ASN A 79 -2.27 -11.87 -1.85
C ASN A 79 -3.65 -12.56 -1.94
N LEU A 80 -4.63 -11.98 -2.66
CA LEU A 80 -5.92 -12.63 -2.89
C LEU A 80 -5.84 -13.86 -3.81
N SER A 81 -4.80 -13.97 -4.64
CA SER A 81 -4.64 -15.12 -5.54
C SER A 81 -4.53 -16.47 -4.79
N LYS A 82 -4.22 -16.46 -3.49
CA LYS A 82 -4.25 -17.66 -2.64
C LYS A 82 -5.64 -18.29 -2.51
N TYR A 83 -6.71 -17.54 -2.81
CA TYR A 83 -8.09 -17.99 -2.78
C TYR A 83 -8.64 -18.40 -4.15
N LYS A 84 -7.78 -18.50 -5.19
CA LYS A 84 -8.18 -18.79 -6.58
C LYS A 84 -8.99 -20.07 -6.75
N ASP A 85 -8.82 -21.05 -5.86
CA ASP A 85 -9.51 -22.37 -5.91
C ASP A 85 -10.71 -22.44 -4.94
N THR A 86 -11.19 -21.29 -4.46
CA THR A 86 -12.33 -21.18 -3.53
C THR A 86 -13.49 -20.41 -4.17
N GLU A 87 -14.67 -20.44 -3.54
CA GLU A 87 -15.83 -19.64 -3.97
C GLU A 87 -15.56 -18.12 -4.00
N ASN A 88 -14.49 -17.66 -3.34
CA ASN A 88 -14.02 -16.27 -3.33
C ASN A 88 -12.94 -15.98 -4.40
N ALA A 89 -12.86 -16.80 -5.45
CA ALA A 89 -11.87 -16.65 -6.50
C ALA A 89 -11.97 -15.26 -7.19
N TYR A 90 -10.84 -14.56 -7.25
CA TYR A 90 -10.73 -13.28 -7.94
C TYR A 90 -10.33 -13.48 -9.41
N SER A 91 -10.69 -12.54 -10.29
CA SER A 91 -10.55 -12.61 -11.76
C SER A 91 -9.11 -12.61 -12.32
N GLY A 92 -8.12 -12.98 -11.50
CA GLY A 92 -6.72 -13.12 -11.89
C GLY A 92 -5.87 -11.88 -11.60
N VAL A 93 -4.56 -12.11 -11.51
CA VAL A 93 -3.56 -11.06 -11.26
C VAL A 93 -3.22 -10.39 -12.59
N SER A 94 -3.43 -9.08 -12.68
CA SER A 94 -3.04 -8.26 -13.84
C SER A 94 -2.23 -7.05 -13.39
N ARG A 95 -1.43 -6.48 -14.31
CA ARG A 95 -0.66 -5.26 -14.03
C ARG A 95 -1.61 -4.07 -13.91
N SER A 96 -1.38 -3.23 -12.91
CA SER A 96 -2.08 -1.99 -12.65
C SER A 96 -1.24 -0.80 -13.09
N SER A 97 -1.88 0.18 -13.73
CA SER A 97 -1.31 1.49 -14.06
C SER A 97 -1.54 2.52 -12.94
N HIS A 98 -2.00 2.10 -11.76
CA HIS A 98 -2.42 2.97 -10.67
C HIS A 98 -1.50 2.85 -9.45
N ILE A 99 -0.25 2.44 -9.64
CA ILE A 99 0.67 2.10 -8.54
C ILE A 99 1.82 3.09 -8.44
N TRP A 100 2.09 3.51 -7.21
CA TRP A 100 3.26 4.28 -6.81
C TRP A 100 4.00 3.53 -5.71
N GLU A 101 5.33 3.60 -5.71
CA GLU A 101 6.14 2.96 -4.69
C GLU A 101 7.33 3.81 -4.23
N ILE A 102 7.74 3.60 -2.97
CA ILE A 102 8.96 4.14 -2.39
C ILE A 102 9.55 3.10 -1.44
N ASN A 103 10.87 2.99 -1.39
CA ASN A 103 11.52 2.10 -0.43
C ASN A 103 11.24 2.59 1.00
N LEU A 104 10.93 1.65 1.88
CA LEU A 104 10.93 1.92 3.31
C LEU A 104 12.40 2.03 3.77
N PRO A 105 12.75 2.96 4.68
CA PRO A 105 14.10 3.01 5.25
C PRO A 105 14.46 1.66 5.90
N GLU A 106 15.64 1.13 5.57
CA GLU A 106 16.07 -0.20 6.06
C GLU A 106 16.43 -0.20 7.56
N ASN A 107 16.66 0.98 8.14
CA ASN A 107 17.12 1.18 9.51
C ASN A 107 16.01 1.65 10.46
N LEU A 108 14.74 1.31 10.17
CA LEU A 108 13.65 1.54 11.11
C LEU A 108 13.83 0.66 12.35
N ASN A 109 13.84 1.30 13.52
CA ASN A 109 13.93 0.60 14.81
C ASN A 109 12.63 -0.18 15.08
N PRO A 110 12.65 -1.23 15.92
CA PRO A 110 11.43 -1.85 16.41
C PRO A 110 10.52 -0.81 17.10
N GLY A 111 9.22 -0.91 16.85
CA GLY A 111 8.22 0.02 17.37
C GLY A 111 7.05 0.26 16.41
N LEU A 112 6.17 1.19 16.80
CA LEU A 112 5.06 1.64 15.98
C LEU A 112 5.53 2.71 14.99
N HIS A 113 5.21 2.52 13.73
CA HIS A 113 5.50 3.43 12.63
C HIS A 113 4.22 3.91 11.96
N SER A 114 4.31 5.06 11.31
CA SER A 114 3.22 5.66 10.55
C SER A 114 3.68 6.09 9.17
N ILE A 115 2.83 5.87 8.18
CA ILE A 115 2.98 6.35 6.82
C ILE A 115 1.80 7.28 6.56
N LYS A 116 2.09 8.49 6.08
CA LYS A 116 1.10 9.41 5.52
C LYS A 116 1.36 9.55 4.03
N VAL A 117 0.30 9.45 3.24
CA VAL A 117 0.36 9.61 1.79
C VAL A 117 -0.49 10.81 1.39
N ASP A 118 0.08 11.67 0.55
CA ASP A 118 -0.58 12.80 -0.06
C ASP A 118 -0.55 12.64 -1.58
N THR A 119 -1.62 13.06 -2.25
CA THR A 119 -1.76 12.96 -3.71
C THR A 119 -2.21 14.29 -4.31
N LEU A 120 -1.88 14.48 -5.58
CA LEU A 120 -2.37 15.57 -6.43
C LEU A 120 -2.64 15.01 -7.83
N ASP A 121 -3.89 15.08 -8.28
CA ASP A 121 -4.25 14.65 -9.64
C ASP A 121 -4.02 15.75 -10.69
N GLU A 122 -4.17 15.39 -11.97
CA GLU A 122 -4.01 16.32 -13.10
C GLU A 122 -5.01 17.50 -13.11
N PHE A 123 -6.11 17.40 -12.36
CA PHE A 123 -7.13 18.44 -12.21
C PHE A 123 -6.92 19.28 -10.94
N GLY A 124 -5.86 19.03 -10.18
CA GLY A 124 -5.52 19.73 -8.95
C GLY A 124 -6.26 19.25 -7.70
N GLN A 125 -6.98 18.12 -7.76
CA GLN A 125 -7.63 17.53 -6.60
C GLN A 125 -6.60 16.87 -5.69
N ARG A 126 -6.77 17.05 -4.38
CA ARG A 126 -5.89 16.48 -3.36
C ARG A 126 -6.61 15.40 -2.57
N ARG A 127 -5.89 14.33 -2.24
CA ARG A 127 -6.36 13.29 -1.31
C ARG A 127 -5.23 12.90 -0.39
N ASN A 128 -5.57 12.45 0.80
CA ASN A 128 -4.63 11.92 1.77
C ASN A 128 -5.13 10.60 2.38
N ALA A 129 -4.20 9.77 2.84
CA ALA A 129 -4.50 8.66 3.73
C ALA A 129 -3.31 8.37 4.65
N ALA A 130 -3.54 7.52 5.65
CA ALA A 130 -2.50 7.08 6.55
C ALA A 130 -2.62 5.58 6.83
N MET A 131 -1.48 4.96 7.14
CA MET A 131 -1.37 3.58 7.59
C MET A 131 -0.39 3.53 8.76
N THR A 132 -0.67 2.69 9.74
CA THR A 132 0.28 2.34 10.80
C THR A 132 0.68 0.89 10.70
N PHE A 133 1.92 0.60 11.12
CA PHE A 133 2.45 -0.75 11.21
C PHE A 133 3.43 -0.84 12.38
N GLU A 134 3.61 -2.03 12.95
CA GLU A 134 4.52 -2.25 14.06
C GLU A 134 5.64 -3.21 13.64
N ILE A 135 6.88 -2.73 13.73
CA ILE A 135 8.08 -3.57 13.59
C ILE A 135 8.37 -4.18 14.95
N VAL A 136 8.48 -5.50 14.99
CA VAL A 136 8.87 -6.25 16.18
C VAL A 136 10.21 -6.93 15.94
N THR A 137 11.03 -7.04 16.98
CA THR A 137 12.20 -7.91 16.96
C THR A 137 11.74 -9.36 16.98
N ASN A 138 12.31 -10.16 16.08
CA ASN A 138 12.22 -11.62 16.14
C ASN A 138 12.69 -12.16 17.49
#